data_AF-A0A0F9UKR6-F1
#
_entry.id   AF-A0A0F9UKR6-F1
#
_cell.length_a   1.000
_cell.length_b   1.000
_cell.length_c   1.000
_cell.angle_alpha   90.00
_cell.angle_beta   90.00
_cell.angle_gamma   90.00
#
_symmetry.space_group_name_H-M   'P 1'
#
loop_
_entity.id
_entity.type
_entity.pdbx_description
1 polymer ?
#
loop_
_entity_poly.entity_id
_entity_poly.type
_entity_poly.pdbx_seq_one_letter_code
_entity_poly.pdbx_strand_id
1 'polypeptide(L)' 'MNSDLARQNIYTKSEQKQVTAWFGIRNDAAHGNYENYSDKEVKLLILGLRDFLVRNPS' A
#
# COMPACT_ATOMS: atom_id res chain seq x y z
N MET A 1 -12.91 3.34 -4.72
CA MET A 1 -11.63 3.27 -5.48
C MET A 1 -10.88 1.95 -5.23
N ASN A 2 -10.07 1.79 -4.16
CA ASN A 2 -9.27 0.56 -3.93
C ASN A 2 -10.14 -0.72 -3.89
N SER A 3 -11.22 -0.71 -3.11
CA SER A 3 -12.15 -1.85 -3.04
C SER A 3 -12.86 -2.17 -4.35
N ASP A 4 -13.06 -1.17 -5.21
CA ASP A 4 -13.77 -1.36 -6.48
C ASP A 4 -12.86 -2.00 -7.52
N LEU A 5 -11.58 -1.61 -7.57
CA LEU A 5 -10.57 -2.24 -8.43
C LEU A 5 -10.36 -3.72 -8.05
N ALA A 6 -10.29 -4.03 -6.76
CA ALA A 6 -10.21 -5.41 -6.30
C ALA A 6 -11.48 -6.23 -6.63
N ARG A 7 -12.67 -5.64 -6.52
CA ARG A 7 -13.94 -6.28 -6.93
C ARG A 7 -14.00 -6.56 -8.42
N GLN A 8 -13.41 -5.70 -9.24
CA GLN A 8 -13.28 -5.89 -10.68
C GLN A 8 -12.14 -6.87 -11.05
N ASN A 9 -11.47 -7.48 -10.07
CA ASN A 9 -10.33 -8.38 -10.24
C ASN A 9 -9.15 -7.73 -11.00
N ILE A 10 -8.99 -6.40 -10.91
CA ILE A 10 -7.80 -5.71 -11.46
C ILE A 10 -6.53 -6.19 -10.77
N TYR A 11 -6.63 -6.47 -9.46
CA TYR A 11 -5.61 -7.15 -8.66
C TYR A 11 -6.27 -7.99 -7.57
N THR A 12 -5.49 -8.82 -6.91
CA THR A 12 -5.97 -9.79 -5.93
C THR A 12 -6.45 -9.12 -4.62
N LYS A 13 -7.30 -9.83 -3.85
CA LYS A 13 -7.68 -9.39 -2.50
C LYS A 13 -6.48 -9.25 -1.54
N SER A 14 -5.41 -10.00 -1.76
CA SER A 14 -4.18 -9.87 -0.96
C SER A 14 -3.46 -8.56 -1.25
N GLU A 15 -3.40 -8.15 -2.52
CA GLU A 15 -2.84 -6.86 -2.91
C GLU A 15 -3.70 -5.69 -2.43
N GLN A 16 -5.03 -5.82 -2.46
CA GLN A 16 -5.93 -4.83 -1.85
C GLN A 16 -5.56 -4.55 -0.39
N LYS A 17 -5.29 -5.60 0.39
CA LYS A 17 -4.87 -5.47 1.80
C LYS A 17 -3.53 -4.76 1.93
N GLN A 18 -2.57 -5.05 1.05
CA GLN A 18 -1.28 -4.35 1.03
C GLN A 18 -1.46 -2.87 0.71
N VAL A 19 -2.25 -2.51 -0.31
CA VAL A 19 -2.56 -1.12 -0.66
C VAL A 19 -3.20 -0.39 0.53
N THR A 20 -4.10 -1.04 1.26
CA THR A 20 -4.69 -0.47 2.49
C THR A 20 -3.66 -0.28 3.60
N ALA A 21 -2.74 -1.23 3.79
CA ALA A 21 -1.67 -1.10 4.78
C ALA A 21 -0.71 0.06 4.44
N TRP A 22 -0.35 0.22 3.17
CA TRP A 22 0.48 1.33 2.70
C TRP A 22 -0.20 2.69 2.89
N PHE A 23 -1.52 2.74 2.67
CA PHE A 23 -2.32 3.93 2.97
C PHE A 23 -2.23 4.32 4.45
N GLY A 24 -2.29 3.35 5.37
CA GLY A 24 -2.12 3.58 6.81
C GLY A 24 -0.80 4.25 7.15
N ILE A 25 0.33 3.66 6.71
CA ILE A 25 1.68 4.21 6.95
C ILE A 25 1.80 5.64 6.39
N ARG A 26 1.31 5.87 5.16
CA ARG A 26 1.33 7.23 4.57
C ARG A 26 0.49 8.22 5.38
N ASN A 27 -0.66 7.78 5.89
CA ASN A 27 -1.55 8.62 6.68
C ASN A 27 -0.90 9.01 8.01
N ASP A 28 -0.31 8.06 8.72
CA ASP A 28 0.45 8.35 9.94
C ASP A 28 1.61 9.31 9.67
N ALA A 29 2.36 9.12 8.57
CA ALA A 29 3.41 10.05 8.16
C ALA A 29 2.89 11.47 7.89
N ALA A 30 1.76 11.61 7.19
CA ALA A 30 1.16 12.90 6.87
C ALA A 30 0.64 13.65 8.12
N HIS A 31 0.30 12.91 9.18
CA HIS A 31 -0.14 13.45 10.45
C HIS A 31 0.97 13.57 11.51
N GLY A 32 2.19 13.11 11.21
CA GLY A 32 3.35 13.19 12.10
C GLY A 32 3.44 12.10 13.18
N ASN A 33 2.65 11.02 13.06
CA ASN A 33 2.64 9.90 13.99
C ASN A 33 3.76 8.89 13.66
N TYR A 34 5.02 9.34 13.73
CA TYR A 34 6.18 8.53 13.33
C TYR A 34 6.41 7.29 14.21
N GLU A 35 5.85 7.28 15.42
CA GLU A 35 5.88 6.16 16.36
C GLU A 35 4.98 4.98 15.96
N ASN A 36 4.03 5.20 15.04
CA ASN A 36 3.08 4.17 14.61
C ASN A 36 3.64 3.20 13.57
N TYR A 37 4.86 3.42 13.09
CA TYR A 37 5.51 2.57 12.12
C TYR A 37 7.03 2.65 12.25
N SER A 38 7.71 1.71 11.62
CA SER A 38 9.17 1.61 11.64
C SER A 38 9.78 1.92 10.27
N ASP A 39 11.06 2.29 10.27
CA ASP A 39 11.87 2.40 9.05
C ASP A 39 11.85 1.13 8.20
N LYS A 40 11.74 -0.05 8.84
CA LYS A 40 11.65 -1.34 8.13
C LYS A 40 10.33 -1.44 7.36
N GLU A 41 9.22 -1.02 7.97
CA GLU A 41 7.91 -1.00 7.32
C GLU A 41 7.87 0.01 6.17
N VAL A 42 8.52 1.16 6.32
CA VAL A 42 8.66 2.14 5.22
C VAL A 42 9.45 1.55 4.05
N LYS A 43 10.56 0.85 4.31
CA LYS A 43 11.34 0.18 3.26
C LYS A 43 10.52 -0.90 2.54
N LEU A 44 9.76 -1.70 3.29
CA LEU A 44 8.87 -2.72 2.73
C LEU A 44 7.73 -2.11 1.91
N LEU A 45 7.15 -0.99 2.37
CA LEU A 45 6.15 -0.23 1.62
C LEU A 45 6.71 0.21 0.27
N ILE A 46 7.89 0.82 0.24
CA ILE A 46 8.50 1.32 -1.01
C ILE A 46 8.78 0.16 -1.99
N LEU A 47 9.31 -0.95 -1.49
CA LEU A 47 9.56 -2.14 -2.32
C LEU A 47 8.26 -2.74 -2.86
N GLY A 48 7.26 -2.93 -2.00
CA GLY A 48 5.97 -3.48 -2.38
C GLY A 48 5.21 -2.59 -3.37
N LEU A 49 5.26 -1.27 -3.18
CA LEU A 49 4.65 -0.32 -4.10
C LEU A 49 5.28 -0.38 -5.49
N ARG A 50 6.62 -0.45 -5.57
CA ARG A 50 7.34 -0.57 -6.85
C ARG A 50 6.97 -1.86 -7.59
N ASP A 51 6.97 -2.98 -6.88
CA ASP A 51 6.57 -4.27 -7.45
C ASP A 51 5.11 -4.27 -7.93
N PHE A 52 4.20 -3.70 -7.13
CA PHE A 52 2.80 -3.57 -7.50
C PHE A 52 2.59 -2.76 -8.78
N LEU A 53 3.31 -1.64 -8.95
CA LEU A 53 3.23 -0.81 -10.15
C LEU A 53 3.76 -1.54 -11.40
N VAL A 54 4.81 -2.36 -11.26
CA VAL A 54 5.34 -3.17 -12.37
C VAL A 54 4.34 -4.22 -12.82
N ARG A 55 3.62 -4.86 -11.87
CA ARG A 55 2.63 -5.89 -12.17
C ARG A 55 1.29 -5.35 -12.64
N ASN A 56 0.98 -4.08 -12.34
CA ASN A 56 -0.27 -3.41 -12.70
C ASN A 56 0.02 -2.11 -13.49
N PRO A 57 0.55 -2.21 -14.72
CA PRO A 57 0.81 -1.04 -15.56
C PRO A 57 -0.50 -0.35 -15.99
N SER A 58 -0.43 0.96 -16.22
CA SER A 58 -1.54 1.82 -16.68
C SER A 58 -1.86 1.65 -18.16
#